data_AF-A0A6H9GFN2-F1
#
_entry.id   AF-A0A6H9GFN2-F1
#
_cell.length_a   1.000
_cell.length_b   1.000
_cell.length_c   1.000
_cell.angle_alpha   90.00
_cell.angle_beta   90.00
_cell.angle_gamma   90.00
#
_symmetry.space_group_name_H-M   'P 1'
#
loop_
_entity.id
_entity.type
_entity.pdbx_description
1 polymer ?
#
loop_
_entity_poly.entity_id
_entity_poly.type
_entity_poly.pdbx_seq_one_letter_code
_entity_poly.pdbx_strand_id
1 'polypeptide(L)'
;MSGKSLLILILCVKMNNFDIHSLITTVDNLIFSYTGENLDDVQSEILEGVINHQKYTEIAKNHHRSEKYVKDVAGKLWKTLSEILGEEVNKANLRSSLRRYYYNVANNNVVIAVCSLMRYSVTSYKPC
;
A
#
# COMPACT_ATOMS: atom_id res chain seq x y z
N MET A 1 12.44 17.52 -20.33
CA MET A 1 11.81 16.82 -19.18
C MET A 1 11.58 15.38 -19.59
N SER A 2 12.24 14.41 -18.96
CA SER A 2 12.16 13.01 -19.40
C SER A 2 10.76 12.45 -19.11
N GLY A 3 10.24 11.57 -19.97
CA GLY A 3 8.90 10.97 -19.82
C GLY A 3 8.67 10.24 -18.49
N LYS A 4 9.74 9.93 -17.75
CA LYS A 4 9.72 9.36 -16.40
C LYS A 4 9.28 10.36 -15.33
N SER A 5 9.67 11.64 -15.44
CA SER A 5 9.14 12.69 -14.56
C SER A 5 7.65 12.90 -14.76
N LEU A 6 7.16 12.73 -16.00
CA LEU A 6 5.73 12.83 -16.29
C LEU A 6 4.95 11.63 -15.73
N LEU A 7 5.51 10.41 -15.80
CA LEU A 7 4.90 9.21 -15.19
C LEU A 7 4.82 9.30 -13.67
N ILE A 8 5.89 9.79 -13.01
CA ILE A 8 5.91 10.04 -11.57
C ILE A 8 4.88 11.11 -11.20
N LEU A 9 4.75 12.18 -11.99
CA LEU A 9 3.75 13.22 -11.75
C LEU A 9 2.32 12.69 -11.94
N ILE A 10 2.08 11.86 -12.96
CA ILE A 10 0.78 11.23 -13.24
C ILE A 10 0.41 10.24 -12.12
N LEU A 11 1.35 9.42 -11.63
CA LEU A 11 1.15 8.56 -10.46
C LEU A 11 0.89 9.38 -9.20
N CYS A 12 1.69 10.42 -8.92
CA CYS A 12 1.50 11.30 -7.78
C CYS A 12 0.15 12.02 -7.79
N VAL A 13 -0.33 12.50 -8.94
CA VAL A 13 -1.65 13.14 -9.08
C VAL A 13 -2.78 12.10 -8.94
N LYS A 14 -2.65 10.89 -9.52
CA LYS A 14 -3.62 9.79 -9.31
C LYS A 14 -3.70 9.34 -7.85
N MET A 15 -2.58 9.39 -7.11
CA MET A 15 -2.51 8.99 -5.71
C MET A 15 -2.94 10.10 -4.73
N ASN A 16 -3.02 11.36 -5.17
CA ASN A 16 -3.57 12.46 -4.37
C ASN A 16 -5.10 12.43 -4.28
N ASN A 17 -5.75 11.68 -5.19
CA ASN A 17 -7.21 11.59 -5.28
C ASN A 17 -7.68 10.14 -5.06
N PHE A 18 -7.06 9.44 -4.10
CA PHE A 18 -7.45 8.08 -3.73
C PHE A 18 -8.90 8.08 -3.26
N ASP A 19 -9.80 7.72 -4.17
CA ASP A 19 -11.16 7.36 -3.85
C ASP A 19 -11.16 6.23 -2.79
N ILE A 20 -12.16 6.23 -1.93
CA ILE A 20 -12.28 5.28 -0.80
C ILE A 20 -12.21 3.85 -1.33
N HIS A 21 -12.98 3.55 -2.38
CA HIS A 21 -13.00 2.22 -2.99
C HIS A 21 -11.65 1.86 -3.58
N SER A 22 -11.00 2.79 -4.27
CA SER A 22 -9.64 2.58 -4.80
C SER A 22 -8.64 2.20 -3.71
N LEU A 23 -8.72 2.84 -2.53
CA LEU A 23 -7.80 2.55 -1.42
C LEU A 23 -8.07 1.17 -0.81
N ILE A 24 -9.34 0.82 -0.62
CA ILE A 24 -9.73 -0.50 -0.09
C ILE A 24 -9.29 -1.59 -1.06
N THR A 25 -9.59 -1.48 -2.35
CA THR A 25 -9.15 -2.44 -3.37
C THR A 25 -7.62 -2.54 -3.44
N THR A 26 -6.91 -1.43 -3.25
CA THR A 26 -5.45 -1.43 -3.21
C THR A 26 -4.93 -2.24 -2.02
N VAL A 27 -5.47 -2.02 -0.83
CA VAL A 27 -5.10 -2.76 0.38
C VAL A 27 -5.45 -4.24 0.26
N ASP A 28 -6.62 -4.56 -0.30
CA ASP A 28 -7.09 -5.92 -0.54
C ASP A 28 -6.11 -6.71 -1.42
N ASN A 29 -5.73 -6.15 -2.56
CA ASN A 29 -4.78 -6.78 -3.47
C ASN A 29 -3.40 -7.00 -2.82
N LEU A 30 -2.94 -6.07 -1.98
CA LEU A 30 -1.66 -6.20 -1.26
C LEU A 30 -1.71 -7.34 -0.24
N ILE A 31 -2.79 -7.42 0.54
CA ILE A 31 -2.98 -8.48 1.53
C ILE A 31 -3.12 -9.83 0.82
N PHE A 32 -3.98 -9.93 -0.20
CA PHE A 32 -4.13 -11.16 -0.99
C PHE A 32 -2.81 -11.65 -1.57
N SER A 33 -1.98 -10.74 -2.10
CA SER A 33 -0.66 -11.10 -2.65
C SER A 33 0.32 -11.61 -1.59
N TYR A 34 0.14 -11.25 -0.32
CA TYR A 34 1.02 -11.62 0.79
C TYR A 34 0.52 -12.86 1.56
N THR A 35 -0.79 -12.94 1.83
CA THR A 35 -1.40 -13.98 2.66
C THR A 35 -2.10 -15.07 1.85
N GLY A 36 -2.48 -14.79 0.60
CA GLY A 36 -3.37 -15.63 -0.21
C GLY A 36 -4.87 -15.45 0.12
N GLU A 37 -5.21 -14.55 1.05
CA GLU A 37 -6.58 -14.29 1.51
C GLU A 37 -6.94 -12.83 1.28
N ASN A 38 -8.19 -12.57 0.88
CA ASN A 38 -8.71 -11.21 0.75
C ASN A 38 -9.11 -10.64 2.13
N LEU A 39 -9.36 -9.35 2.18
CA LEU A 39 -9.96 -8.69 3.35
C LEU A 39 -11.29 -9.36 3.71
N ASP A 40 -11.48 -9.59 5.00
CA ASP A 40 -12.81 -9.89 5.53
C ASP A 40 -13.67 -8.62 5.66
N ASP A 41 -14.98 -8.81 5.80
CA ASP A 41 -15.93 -7.70 5.89
C ASP A 41 -15.56 -6.71 7.01
N VAL A 42 -15.10 -7.20 8.16
CA VAL A 42 -14.77 -6.34 9.32
C VAL A 42 -13.52 -5.52 9.05
N GLN A 43 -12.53 -6.09 8.35
CA GLN A 43 -11.33 -5.38 7.94
C GLN A 43 -11.66 -4.30 6.90
N SER A 44 -12.54 -4.59 5.93
CA SER A 44 -13.04 -3.60 4.96
C SER A 44 -13.78 -2.45 5.64
N GLU A 45 -14.68 -2.76 6.59
CA GLU A 45 -15.40 -1.77 7.40
C GLU A 45 -14.44 -0.89 8.23
N ILE A 46 -13.39 -1.49 8.80
CA ILE A 46 -12.35 -0.74 9.53
C ILE A 46 -11.61 0.21 8.61
N LEU A 47 -11.22 -0.24 7.41
CA LEU A 47 -10.54 0.61 6.43
C LEU A 47 -11.42 1.78 6.00
N GLU A 48 -12.68 1.50 5.64
CA GLU A 48 -13.65 2.54 5.25
C GLU A 48 -13.83 3.57 6.36
N GLY A 49 -14.05 3.12 7.59
CA GLY A 49 -14.21 4.01 8.74
C GLY A 49 -12.97 4.85 9.02
N VAL A 50 -11.77 4.26 8.95
CA VAL A 50 -10.50 4.98 9.12
C VAL A 50 -10.28 6.03 8.02
N ILE A 51 -10.59 5.68 6.78
CA ILE A 51 -10.53 6.57 5.62
C ILE A 51 -11.49 7.75 5.81
N ASN A 52 -12.68 7.49 6.35
CA ASN A 52 -13.71 8.47 6.71
C ASN A 52 -13.48 9.17 8.06
N HIS A 53 -12.29 9.04 8.65
CA HIS A 53 -11.89 9.66 9.90
C HIS A 53 -12.73 9.27 11.14
N GLN A 54 -13.46 8.16 11.06
CA GLN A 54 -14.26 7.63 12.17
C GLN A 54 -13.38 7.08 13.29
N LYS A 55 -13.91 7.14 14.52
CA LYS A 55 -13.32 6.47 15.69
C LYS A 55 -13.70 4.99 15.69
N TYR A 56 -12.87 4.14 16.31
CA TYR A 56 -13.22 2.71 16.47
C TYR A 56 -14.53 2.49 17.23
N THR A 57 -14.89 3.40 18.13
CA THR A 57 -16.20 3.41 18.79
C THR A 57 -17.36 3.59 17.82
N GLU A 58 -17.20 4.45 16.82
CA GLU A 58 -18.22 4.74 15.80
C GLU A 58 -18.34 3.57 14.83
N ILE A 59 -17.21 3.05 14.34
CA ILE A 59 -17.15 1.86 13.49
C ILE A 59 -17.83 0.67 14.20
N ALA A 60 -17.43 0.40 15.45
CA ALA A 60 -18.04 -0.67 16.24
C ALA A 60 -19.57 -0.50 16.38
N LYS A 61 -20.04 0.72 16.65
CA LYS A 61 -21.47 1.00 16.77
C LYS A 61 -22.21 0.80 15.45
N ASN A 62 -21.65 1.27 14.33
CA ASN A 62 -22.26 1.19 13.00
C ASN A 62 -22.42 -0.26 12.53
N HIS A 63 -21.50 -1.15 12.93
CA HIS A 63 -21.47 -2.55 12.53
C HIS A 63 -21.91 -3.52 13.65
N HIS A 64 -22.56 -3.02 14.70
CA HIS A 64 -23.05 -3.80 15.84
C HIS A 64 -21.99 -4.71 16.51
N ARG A 65 -20.73 -4.23 16.57
CA ARG A 65 -19.60 -4.91 17.20
C ARG A 65 -19.18 -4.21 18.50
N SER A 66 -18.33 -4.87 19.28
CA SER A 66 -17.67 -4.22 20.42
C SER A 66 -16.44 -3.43 19.96
N GLU A 67 -16.17 -2.29 20.59
CA GLU A 67 -14.97 -1.49 20.30
C GLU A 67 -13.68 -2.32 20.50
N LYS A 68 -13.68 -3.20 21.52
CA LYS A 68 -12.55 -4.11 21.78
C LYS A 68 -12.29 -5.01 20.59
N TYR A 69 -13.32 -5.66 20.05
CA TYR A 69 -13.18 -6.53 18.88
C TYR A 69 -12.66 -5.77 17.66
N VAL A 70 -13.19 -4.58 17.38
CA VAL A 70 -12.72 -3.72 16.28
C VAL A 70 -11.25 -3.34 16.45
N LYS A 71 -10.82 -2.98 17.68
CA LYS A 71 -9.41 -2.68 17.97
C LYS A 71 -8.50 -3.90 17.77
N ASP A 72 -8.94 -5.08 18.18
CA ASP A 72 -8.18 -6.32 18.03
C ASP A 72 -7.98 -6.68 16.55
N VAL A 73 -9.05 -6.56 15.74
CA VAL A 73 -8.97 -6.79 14.28
C VAL A 73 -8.11 -5.71 13.60
N ALA A 74 -8.30 -4.44 13.95
CA ALA A 74 -7.51 -3.33 13.40
C ALA A 74 -6.01 -3.49 13.72
N GLY A 75 -5.66 -3.92 14.93
CA GLY A 75 -4.27 -4.16 15.32
C GLY A 75 -3.59 -5.23 14.47
N LYS A 76 -4.30 -6.33 14.17
CA LYS A 76 -3.82 -7.37 13.25
C LYS A 76 -3.63 -6.83 11.84
N LEU A 77 -4.63 -6.09 11.34
CA LEU A 77 -4.57 -5.47 10.00
C LEU A 77 -3.36 -4.54 9.85
N TRP A 78 -3.10 -3.67 10.83
CA TRP A 78 -1.95 -2.78 10.82
C TRP A 78 -0.62 -3.52 10.87
N LYS A 79 -0.55 -4.62 11.64
CA LYS A 79 0.65 -5.46 11.69
C LYS A 79 0.95 -6.09 10.33
N THR A 80 -0.05 -6.71 9.69
CA THR A 80 0.09 -7.29 8.35
C THR A 80 0.51 -6.24 7.33
N LEU A 81 -0.11 -5.07 7.35
CA LEU A 81 0.28 -3.98 6.45
C LEU A 81 1.70 -3.48 6.72
N SER A 82 2.13 -3.45 7.98
CA SER A 82 3.51 -3.06 8.31
C SER A 82 4.53 -4.05 7.74
N GLU A 83 4.22 -5.35 7.81
CA GLU A 83 5.05 -6.42 7.24
C GLU A 83 5.14 -6.30 5.71
N ILE A 84 4.02 -6.02 5.02
CA ILE A 84 3.98 -5.85 3.56
C ILE A 84 4.71 -4.60 3.10
N LEU A 85 4.48 -3.47 3.78
CA LEU A 85 5.02 -2.16 3.37
C LEU A 85 6.47 -1.96 3.83
N GLY A 86 6.95 -2.76 4.79
CA GLY A 86 8.30 -2.65 5.34
C GLY A 86 8.50 -1.43 6.25
N GLU A 87 7.42 -0.86 6.79
CA GLU A 87 7.44 0.27 7.72
C GLU A 87 6.26 0.18 8.70
N GLU A 88 6.31 0.89 9.82
CA GLU A 88 5.21 0.91 10.78
C GLU A 88 3.96 1.58 10.17
N VAL A 89 2.86 0.82 10.09
CA VAL A 89 1.56 1.29 9.62
C VAL A 89 0.59 1.39 10.79
N ASN A 90 -0.21 2.45 10.80
CA ASN A 90 -1.29 2.68 11.73
C ASN A 90 -2.40 3.51 11.08
N LYS A 91 -3.51 3.68 11.81
CA LYS A 91 -4.67 4.48 11.39
C LYS A 91 -4.30 5.87 10.82
N ALA A 92 -3.32 6.56 11.43
CA ALA A 92 -2.99 7.94 11.08
C ALA A 92 -2.11 8.03 9.82
N ASN A 93 -1.27 7.03 9.57
CA ASN A 93 -0.28 7.08 8.50
C ASN A 93 -0.60 6.22 7.28
N LEU A 94 -1.64 5.37 7.31
CA LEU A 94 -2.03 4.44 6.24
C LEU A 94 -1.88 5.02 4.82
N ARG A 95 -2.52 6.16 4.54
CA ARG A 95 -2.46 6.82 3.22
C ARG A 95 -1.05 7.24 2.82
N SER A 96 -0.30 7.78 3.77
CA SER A 96 1.08 8.22 3.52
C SER A 96 2.02 7.05 3.29
N SER A 97 1.80 5.94 4.01
CA SER A 97 2.60 4.72 3.90
C SER A 97 2.37 4.02 2.57
N LEU A 98 1.11 3.86 2.16
CA LEU A 98 0.76 3.37 0.82
C LEU A 98 1.36 4.25 -0.28
N ARG A 99 1.29 5.58 -0.12
CA ARG A 99 1.91 6.50 -1.09
C ARG A 99 3.42 6.29 -1.22
N ARG A 100 4.13 6.16 -0.09
CA ARG A 100 5.57 5.89 -0.09
C ARG A 100 5.88 4.55 -0.73
N TYR A 101 5.12 3.51 -0.39
CA TYR A 101 5.28 2.18 -0.96
C TYR A 101 5.21 2.20 -2.50
N TYR A 102 4.15 2.78 -3.07
CA TYR A 102 3.99 2.86 -4.53
C TYR A 102 5.04 3.75 -5.19
N TYR A 103 5.41 4.87 -4.56
CA TYR A 103 6.51 5.69 -5.03
C TYR A 103 7.81 4.89 -5.07
N ASN A 104 8.12 4.14 -4.02
CA ASN A 104 9.31 3.31 -3.94
C ASN A 104 9.27 2.17 -4.95
N VAL A 105 8.14 1.48 -5.14
CA VAL A 105 7.99 0.42 -6.16
C VAL A 105 8.18 0.99 -7.57
N ALA A 106 7.58 2.14 -7.87
CA ALA A 106 7.74 2.80 -9.17
C ALA A 106 9.20 3.20 -9.44
N ASN A 107 9.93 3.66 -8.42
CA ASN A 107 11.34 4.02 -8.54
C ASN A 107 12.28 2.78 -8.52
N ASN A 108 11.97 1.75 -7.75
CA ASN A 108 12.74 0.50 -7.70
C ASN A 108 12.64 -0.29 -9.01
N ASN A 109 11.51 -0.23 -9.72
CA ASN A 109 11.44 -0.76 -11.09
C ASN A 109 12.42 -0.06 -12.04
N VAL A 110 12.74 1.22 -11.81
CA VAL A 110 13.82 1.92 -12.55
C VAL A 110 15.19 1.41 -12.13
N VAL A 111 15.44 1.19 -10.83
CA VAL A 111 16.73 0.67 -10.34
C VAL A 111 16.97 -0.78 -10.77
N ILE A 112 15.97 -1.67 -10.70
CA ILE A 112 16.07 -3.06 -11.16
C ILE A 112 16.22 -3.10 -12.69
N ALA A 113 15.50 -2.27 -13.45
CA ALA A 113 15.68 -2.17 -14.90
C ALA A 113 17.09 -1.65 -15.26
N VAL A 114 17.59 -0.62 -14.57
CA VAL A 114 18.93 -0.08 -14.80
C VAL A 114 20.02 -1.07 -14.37
N CYS A 115 19.87 -1.76 -13.24
CA CYS A 115 20.78 -2.82 -12.81
C CYS A 115 20.78 -4.03 -13.75
N SER A 116 19.64 -4.38 -14.35
CA SER A 116 19.55 -5.44 -15.36
C SER A 116 20.21 -5.03 -16.68
N LEU A 117 20.08 -3.76 -17.08
CA LEU A 117 20.75 -3.20 -18.26
C LEU A 117 22.27 -3.02 -18.05
N MET A 118 22.72 -2.74 -16.83
CA MET A 118 24.15 -2.67 -16.48
C MET A 118 24.82 -4.06 -16.41
N ARG A 119 24.05 -5.16 -16.33
CA ARG A 119 24.60 -6.53 -16.43
C ARG A 119 24.74 -7.02 -17.87
N TYR A 120 24.00 -6.45 -18.82
CA TYR A 120 24.09 -6.84 -20.24
C TYR A 120 25.27 -6.22 -20.99
N SER A 121 25.88 -5.14 -20.49
CA SER A 121 26.99 -4.46 -21.15
C SER A 121 28.40 -4.93 -20.73
N VAL A 122 28.53 -5.85 -19.75
CA VAL A 122 29.85 -6.31 -19.27
C VAL A 122 30.28 -7.67 -19.84
N THR A 123 29.40 -8.42 -20.53
CA THR A 123 29.74 -9.76 -21.05
C THR A 123 30.31 -9.80 -22.48
N SER A 124 30.64 -8.66 -23.11
CA SER A 124 31.23 -8.66 -24.46
C SER A 124 32.69 -8.22 -24.55
N TYR A 125 33.40 -8.03 -23.44
CA TYR A 125 34.86 -7.87 -23.50
C TYR A 125 35.53 -9.24 -23.48
N LYS A 126 35.76 -9.78 -24.69
CA LYS A 126 36.63 -10.93 -24.92
C LYS A 126 38.03 -10.37 -25.18
N PRO A 127 39.00 -10.50 -24.26
CA PRO A 127 40.37 -10.09 -24.56
C PRO A 127 40.95 -11.06 -25.60
N CYS A 128 41.40 -10.50 -26.73
CA CYS A 128 42.43 -11.07 -27.59
C CYS A 128 43.71 -10.28 -27.35
#